data_AF-A0A2V8XTF2-F1
#
_entry.id   AF-A0A2V8XTF2-F1
#
_cell.length_a   1.000
_cell.length_b   1.000
_cell.length_c   1.000
_cell.angle_alpha   90.00
_cell.angle_beta   90.00
_cell.angle_gamma   90.00
#
_symmetry.space_group_name_H-M   'P 1'
#
loop_
_entity.id
_entity.type
_entity.pdbx_description
1 polymer ?
#
loop_
_entity_poly.entity_id
_entity_poly.type
_entity_poly.pdbx_seq_one_letter_code
_entity_poly.pdbx_strand_id
1 'polypeptide(L)'
;MYARISRRWMRQEIFRSRLRLKGRILLLALGALCCSVGELPTLLAQTNGRWTIEGVLGMMDKSAQDFHTLTADIEHVKYTAVVKDTSTETGHIFVRRDAKMRIEITKPDPRTILRTGDSLFLYNPKINRVEEYDLGKNRAMV
;
A
#
# COMPACT_ATOMS: atom_id res chain seq x y z
N MET A 1 -21.05 2.09 35.12
CA MET A 1 -19.84 1.31 35.48
C MET A 1 -18.74 1.70 34.50
N TYR A 2 -17.83 2.59 34.93
CA TYR A 2 -16.76 3.16 34.11
C TYR A 2 -15.53 2.25 34.17
N ALA A 3 -14.88 1.99 33.03
CA ALA A 3 -13.53 1.45 32.99
C ALA A 3 -12.64 2.36 32.13
N ARG A 4 -11.95 3.27 32.82
CA ARG A 4 -10.79 4.05 32.37
C ARG A 4 -9.68 3.72 33.36
N ILE A 5 -8.52 3.27 32.87
CA ILE A 5 -7.15 3.35 33.45
C ILE A 5 -6.25 2.55 32.50
N SER A 6 -5.46 3.20 31.63
CA SER A 6 -4.13 3.79 31.89
C SER A 6 -3.04 2.74 32.12
N ARG A 7 -2.13 2.61 31.13
CA ARG A 7 -0.71 2.38 31.39
C ARG A 7 0.13 3.35 30.56
N ARG A 8 0.34 4.49 31.20
CA ARG A 8 1.43 5.44 31.02
C ARG A 8 2.75 4.73 31.32
N TRP A 9 3.61 4.57 30.32
CA TRP A 9 5.05 4.38 30.53
C TRP A 9 5.79 5.50 29.80
N MET A 10 6.48 6.29 30.63
CA MET A 10 7.29 7.45 30.32
C MET A 10 8.72 7.12 30.74
N ARG A 11 9.69 7.78 30.08
CA ARG A 11 11.11 8.01 30.46
C ARG A 11 12.08 7.09 29.69
N GLN A 12 12.69 7.51 28.58
CA GLN A 12 13.77 8.52 28.37
C GLN A 12 14.98 8.33 29.29
N GLU A 13 16.09 7.84 28.74
CA GLU A 13 17.48 8.30 29.01
C GLU A 13 18.44 7.51 28.09
N ILE A 14 18.99 8.16 27.06
CA ILE A 14 20.37 8.65 27.00
C ILE A 14 21.42 7.54 27.22
N PHE A 15 21.97 6.99 26.13
CA PHE A 15 23.30 6.37 26.16
C PHE A 15 24.16 6.98 25.04
N ARG A 16 24.78 8.11 25.37
CA ARG A 16 25.92 8.66 24.63
C ARG A 16 27.21 8.10 25.24
N SER A 17 28.02 7.55 24.34
CA SER A 17 29.48 7.70 24.26
C SER A 17 30.43 6.72 24.97
N ARG A 18 31.46 6.39 24.17
CA ARG A 18 32.86 6.02 24.49
C ARG A 18 33.20 4.53 24.59
N LEU A 19 33.83 4.02 23.54
CA LEU A 19 35.17 3.41 23.59
C LEU A 19 35.75 3.35 22.16
N ARG A 20 36.65 4.29 21.82
CA ARG A 20 38.12 4.10 21.69
C ARG A 20 38.50 2.99 20.71
N LEU A 21 39.02 3.34 19.53
CA LEU A 21 40.40 3.79 19.24
C LEU A 21 41.26 2.60 18.77
N LYS A 22 41.64 2.64 17.48
CA LYS A 22 42.89 2.17 16.83
C LYS A 22 42.56 2.13 15.32
N GLY A 23 43.13 2.90 14.41
CA GLY A 23 44.44 3.54 14.36
C GLY A 23 45.17 2.99 13.14
N ARG A 24 45.22 3.78 12.05
CA ARG A 24 46.10 3.73 10.85
C ARG A 24 45.47 4.69 9.81
N ILE A 25 45.86 5.96 9.70
CA ILE A 25 47.14 6.51 9.19
C ILE A 25 47.56 5.79 7.91
N LEU A 26 47.36 6.40 6.74
CA LEU A 26 48.40 7.13 5.99
C LEU A 26 47.89 7.55 4.59
N LEU A 27 47.88 8.87 4.36
CA LEU A 27 48.16 9.65 3.14
C LEU A 27 47.99 9.00 1.74
N LEU A 28 47.32 9.71 0.83
CA LEU A 28 47.98 10.47 -0.23
C LEU A 28 46.97 11.38 -0.97
N ALA A 29 47.27 12.67 -0.94
CA ALA A 29 46.67 13.69 -1.78
C ALA A 29 47.42 13.77 -3.13
N LEU A 30 46.79 14.49 -4.08
CA LEU A 30 47.27 14.93 -5.40
C LEU A 30 47.19 13.94 -6.56
N GLY A 31 46.25 14.24 -7.45
CA GLY A 31 46.15 13.74 -8.82
C GLY A 31 45.31 14.67 -9.68
N ALA A 32 45.58 15.98 -9.59
CA ALA A 32 45.05 16.97 -10.53
C ALA A 32 45.83 16.87 -11.85
N LEU A 33 45.40 15.99 -12.78
CA LEU A 33 45.84 16.04 -14.17
C LEU A 33 45.00 15.12 -15.07
N CYS A 34 43.98 15.67 -15.74
CA CYS A 34 43.67 15.42 -17.16
C CYS A 34 42.37 16.11 -17.56
N CYS A 35 42.49 17.36 -18.00
CA CYS A 35 41.65 17.85 -19.08
C CYS A 35 42.18 17.25 -20.38
N SER A 36 41.39 16.44 -21.07
CA SER A 36 41.25 16.51 -22.54
C SER A 36 40.33 15.40 -23.06
N VAL A 37 39.48 15.81 -24.00
CA VAL A 37 38.71 15.01 -24.98
C VAL A 37 37.46 14.29 -24.47
N GLY A 38 36.31 14.85 -24.84
CA GLY A 38 35.03 14.14 -24.88
C GLY A 38 33.87 14.99 -24.36
N GLU A 39 33.48 16.02 -25.12
CA GLU A 39 32.16 16.64 -24.95
C GLU A 39 31.09 15.60 -25.34
N LEU A 40 30.62 14.83 -24.35
CA LEU A 40 29.30 14.25 -24.41
C LEU A 40 28.38 15.28 -23.75
N PRO A 41 27.45 15.91 -24.50
CA PRO A 41 26.38 16.64 -23.85
C PRO A 41 25.56 15.61 -23.09
N THR A 42 25.76 15.56 -21.77
CA THR A 42 24.75 15.08 -20.84
C THR A 42 23.57 16.03 -20.97
N LEU A 43 22.74 15.78 -21.98
CA LEU A 43 21.35 16.17 -22.00
C LEU A 43 20.74 15.51 -20.77
N LEU A 44 20.77 16.24 -19.66
CA LEU A 44 19.81 16.07 -18.60
C LEU A 44 18.47 16.33 -19.29
N ALA A 45 17.83 15.26 -19.75
CA ALA A 45 16.44 15.29 -20.11
C ALA A 45 15.71 15.75 -18.85
N GLN A 46 15.48 17.06 -18.76
CA GLN A 46 14.52 17.64 -17.85
C GLN A 46 13.18 17.12 -18.36
N THR A 47 12.82 15.92 -17.92
CA THR A 47 11.47 15.37 -18.05
C THR A 47 10.60 16.33 -17.28
N ASN A 48 10.08 17.33 -18.00
CA ASN A 48 9.09 18.27 -17.50
C ASN A 48 7.98 17.38 -16.93
N GLY A 49 7.82 17.43 -15.60
CA GLY A 49 7.13 16.43 -14.78
C GLY A 49 5.62 16.42 -15.00
N ARG A 50 5.20 16.09 -16.21
CA ARG A 50 3.80 15.91 -16.59
C ARG A 50 3.54 14.41 -16.59
N TRP A 51 2.78 13.95 -15.61
CA TRP A 51 2.36 12.56 -15.53
C TRP A 51 1.61 12.17 -16.82
N THR A 52 2.14 11.19 -17.55
CA THR A 52 1.44 10.53 -18.66
C THR A 52 0.62 9.35 -18.11
N ILE A 53 -0.43 8.96 -18.81
CA ILE A 53 -1.28 7.83 -18.40
C ILE A 53 -0.43 6.56 -18.36
N GLU A 54 0.38 6.34 -19.39
CA GLU A 54 1.28 5.19 -19.52
C GLU A 54 2.31 5.17 -18.39
N GLY A 55 2.82 6.34 -17.99
CA GLY A 55 3.74 6.48 -16.86
C GLY A 55 3.08 6.12 -15.53
N VAL A 56 1.84 6.57 -15.29
CA VAL A 56 1.08 6.24 -14.07
C VAL A 56 0.71 4.75 -14.03
N LEU A 57 0.25 4.19 -15.14
CA LEU A 57 -0.04 2.76 -15.25
C LEU A 57 1.21 1.91 -15.00
N GLY A 58 2.35 2.26 -15.61
CA GLY A 58 3.61 1.58 -15.35
C GLY A 58 4.07 1.67 -13.88
N MET A 59 3.81 2.78 -13.20
CA MET A 59 4.06 2.90 -11.76
C MET A 59 3.11 2.04 -10.91
N MET A 60 1.82 1.97 -11.28
CA MET A 60 0.84 1.11 -10.61
C MET A 60 1.21 -0.37 -10.77
N ASP A 61 1.58 -0.79 -11.98
CA ASP A 61 2.00 -2.17 -12.27
C ASP A 61 3.26 -2.53 -11.47
N LYS A 62 4.25 -1.63 -11.43
CA LYS A 62 5.45 -1.83 -10.61
C LYS A 62 5.10 -1.94 -9.12
N SER A 63 4.22 -1.09 -8.62
CA SER A 63 3.79 -1.13 -7.21
C SER A 63 3.01 -2.41 -6.90
N ALA A 64 2.24 -2.94 -7.86
CA ALA A 64 1.51 -4.19 -7.72
C ALA A 64 2.44 -5.41 -7.60
N GLN A 65 3.62 -5.39 -8.24
CA GLN A 65 4.62 -6.47 -8.10
C GLN A 65 5.15 -6.61 -6.67
N ASP A 66 5.31 -5.48 -5.97
CA ASP A 66 5.78 -5.44 -4.58
C ASP A 66 4.64 -5.69 -3.57
N PHE A 67 3.38 -5.67 -4.02
CA PHE A 67 2.20 -5.91 -3.18
C PHE A 67 1.95 -7.41 -2.96
N HIS A 68 2.42 -7.94 -1.84
CA HIS A 68 2.28 -9.36 -1.52
C HIS A 68 1.12 -9.68 -0.58
N THR A 69 0.92 -8.89 0.46
CA THR A 69 -0.08 -9.17 1.50
C THR A 69 -0.61 -7.88 2.09
N LEU A 70 -1.89 -7.88 2.47
CA LEU A 70 -2.54 -6.77 3.15
C LEU A 70 -3.41 -7.32 4.28
N THR A 71 -3.37 -6.69 5.43
CA THR A 71 -4.40 -6.85 6.46
C THR A 71 -4.68 -5.46 7.01
N ALA A 72 -5.91 -5.01 6.87
CA ALA A 72 -6.31 -3.67 7.27
C ALA A 72 -7.78 -3.62 7.64
N ASP A 73 -8.13 -2.64 8.46
CA ASP A 73 -9.51 -2.21 8.65
C ASP A 73 -9.92 -1.32 7.47
N ILE A 74 -11.18 -1.43 7.05
CA ILE A 74 -11.73 -0.64 5.94
C ILE A 74 -12.98 0.12 6.36
N GLU A 75 -13.13 1.31 5.78
CA GLU A 75 -14.36 2.09 5.78
C GLU A 75 -14.72 2.39 4.31
N HIS A 76 -15.85 1.88 3.85
CA HIS A 76 -16.35 2.07 2.50
C HIS A 76 -17.53 3.03 2.54
N VAL A 77 -17.33 4.22 1.95
CA VAL A 77 -18.34 5.29 1.91
C VAL A 77 -18.89 5.38 0.49
N LYS A 78 -20.17 5.06 0.32
CA LYS A 78 -20.90 5.22 -0.93
C LYS A 78 -21.77 6.47 -0.87
N TYR A 79 -21.47 7.45 -1.73
CA TYR A 79 -22.24 8.68 -1.86
C TYR A 79 -23.08 8.68 -3.13
N THR A 80 -24.39 8.86 -3.01
CA THR A 80 -25.31 8.95 -4.15
C THR A 80 -25.77 10.40 -4.31
N ALA A 81 -25.11 11.15 -5.19
CA ALA A 81 -25.29 12.60 -5.33
C ALA A 81 -26.72 13.03 -5.69
N VAL A 82 -27.42 12.26 -6.53
CA VAL A 82 -28.80 12.57 -6.98
C VAL A 82 -29.78 12.64 -5.81
N VAL A 83 -29.60 11.78 -4.81
CA VAL A 83 -30.48 11.68 -3.63
C VAL A 83 -29.81 12.19 -2.34
N LYS A 84 -28.56 12.67 -2.43
CA LYS A 84 -27.73 13.12 -1.30
C LYS A 84 -27.65 12.10 -0.17
N ASP A 85 -27.59 10.82 -0.53
CA ASP A 85 -27.51 9.72 0.43
C ASP A 85 -26.06 9.27 0.63
N THR A 86 -25.69 9.01 1.88
CA THR A 86 -24.35 8.52 2.26
C THR A 86 -24.52 7.21 3.03
N SER A 87 -24.01 6.13 2.46
CA SER A 87 -23.96 4.81 3.11
C SER A 87 -22.52 4.48 3.48
N THR A 88 -22.26 4.24 4.76
CA THR A 88 -20.95 3.84 5.28
C THR A 88 -20.96 2.40 5.73
N GLU A 89 -19.98 1.63 5.29
CA GLU A 89 -19.76 0.24 5.69
C GLU A 89 -18.37 0.09 6.30
N THR A 90 -18.25 -0.67 7.37
CA THR A 90 -16.97 -0.91 8.03
C THR A 90 -16.63 -2.39 8.03
N GLY A 91 -15.36 -2.71 7.98
CA GLY A 91 -14.94 -4.10 7.87
C GLY A 91 -13.45 -4.31 7.94
N HIS A 92 -13.03 -5.49 7.49
CA HIS A 92 -11.64 -5.89 7.39
C HIS A 92 -11.35 -6.38 5.97
N ILE A 93 -10.15 -6.09 5.48
CA ILE A 93 -9.64 -6.62 4.22
C ILE A 93 -8.40 -7.47 4.47
N PHE A 94 -8.34 -8.61 3.80
CA PHE A 94 -7.22 -9.52 3.81
C PHE A 94 -6.83 -9.86 2.39
N VAL A 95 -5.58 -9.62 2.03
CA VAL A 95 -5.01 -10.02 0.74
C VAL A 95 -3.81 -10.91 1.02
N ARG A 96 -3.74 -12.01 0.27
CA ARG A 96 -2.64 -12.97 0.30
C ARG A 96 -1.80 -12.89 -0.96
N ARG A 97 -0.59 -13.44 -0.88
CA ARG A 97 0.39 -13.47 -1.99
C ARG A 97 -0.08 -14.28 -3.20
N ASP A 98 -0.97 -15.24 -3.00
CA ASP A 98 -1.59 -16.03 -4.06
C ASP A 98 -2.78 -15.32 -4.72
N ALA A 99 -2.83 -13.98 -4.65
CA ALA A 99 -3.90 -13.12 -5.18
C ALA A 99 -5.31 -13.43 -4.65
N LYS A 100 -5.41 -14.23 -3.57
CA LYS A 100 -6.67 -14.45 -2.86
C LYS A 100 -6.99 -13.27 -1.98
N MET A 101 -8.23 -12.84 -2.02
CA MET A 101 -8.72 -11.70 -1.25
C MET A 101 -9.96 -12.10 -0.47
N ARG A 102 -10.07 -11.57 0.74
CA ARG A 102 -11.27 -11.64 1.58
C ARG A 102 -11.58 -10.25 2.11
N ILE A 103 -12.82 -9.81 1.94
CA ILE A 103 -13.36 -8.61 2.56
C ILE A 103 -14.49 -9.06 3.48
N GLU A 104 -14.44 -8.62 4.73
CA GLU A 104 -15.46 -8.88 5.73
C GLU A 104 -16.09 -7.57 6.13
N ILE A 105 -17.29 -7.31 5.63
CA ILE A 105 -18.08 -6.19 6.12
C ILE A 105 -18.74 -6.63 7.42
N THR A 106 -18.53 -5.88 8.49
CA THR A 106 -19.07 -6.18 9.81
C THR A 106 -20.27 -5.29 10.15
N LYS A 107 -20.35 -4.09 9.55
CA LYS A 107 -21.46 -3.15 9.75
C LYS A 107 -21.78 -2.38 8.46
N PRO A 108 -23.04 -1.94 8.28
CA PRO A 108 -24.22 -2.27 9.09
C PRO A 108 -24.79 -3.66 8.77
N ASP A 109 -24.46 -4.20 7.59
CA ASP A 109 -24.95 -5.48 7.10
C ASP A 109 -23.80 -6.47 6.92
N PRO A 110 -23.62 -7.44 7.84
CA PRO A 110 -22.52 -8.37 7.79
C PRO A 110 -22.55 -9.22 6.52
N ARG A 111 -21.43 -9.26 5.80
CA ARG A 111 -21.25 -10.14 4.63
C ARG A 111 -19.79 -10.37 4.35
N THR A 112 -19.49 -11.49 3.72
CA THR A 112 -18.12 -11.86 3.35
C THR A 112 -18.00 -11.95 1.85
N ILE A 113 -17.02 -11.24 1.30
CA ILE A 113 -16.67 -11.28 -0.11
C ILE A 113 -15.34 -12.02 -0.22
N LEU A 114 -15.29 -13.07 -1.03
CA LEU A 114 -14.08 -13.83 -1.31
C LEU A 114 -13.79 -13.74 -2.81
N ARG A 115 -12.53 -13.48 -3.17
CA ARG A 115 -12.07 -13.56 -4.55
C ARG A 115 -10.96 -14.57 -4.66
N THR A 116 -11.09 -15.48 -5.62
CA THR A 116 -10.07 -16.44 -6.01
C THR A 116 -9.97 -16.46 -7.53
N GLY A 117 -8.90 -15.87 -8.08
CA GLY A 117 -8.76 -15.69 -9.51
C GLY A 117 -9.91 -14.86 -10.08
N ASP A 118 -10.65 -15.45 -11.01
CA ASP A 118 -11.80 -14.84 -11.70
C ASP A 118 -13.14 -15.14 -11.01
N SER A 119 -13.16 -15.96 -9.95
CA SER A 119 -14.38 -16.23 -9.18
C SER A 119 -14.50 -15.29 -7.99
N LEU A 120 -15.68 -14.69 -7.83
CA LEU A 120 -16.08 -13.88 -6.69
C LEU A 120 -17.25 -14.56 -5.97
N PHE A 121 -17.09 -14.82 -4.68
CA PHE A 121 -18.13 -15.39 -3.83
C PHE A 121 -18.60 -14.34 -2.84
N LEU A 122 -19.91 -14.11 -2.78
CA LEU A 122 -20.55 -13.25 -1.79
C LEU A 122 -21.39 -14.13 -0.87
N TYR A 123 -20.98 -14.21 0.40
CA TYR A 123 -21.75 -14.88 1.44
C TYR A 123 -22.55 -13.85 2.25
N ASN A 124 -23.87 -14.02 2.25
CA ASN A 124 -24.78 -13.25 3.09
C ASN A 124 -25.32 -14.13 4.24
N PRO A 125 -24.88 -13.91 5.49
CA PRO A 125 -25.32 -14.69 6.65
C PRO A 125 -26.80 -14.48 7.00
N LYS A 126 -27.41 -13.33 6.67
CA LYS A 126 -28.82 -13.05 7.01
C LYS A 126 -29.79 -14.01 6.35
N ILE A 127 -29.47 -14.44 5.13
CA ILE A 127 -30.29 -15.34 4.32
C ILE A 127 -29.59 -16.69 4.09
N ASN A 128 -28.43 -16.91 4.72
CA ASN A 128 -27.57 -18.09 4.57
C ASN A 128 -27.35 -18.48 3.09
N ARG A 129 -26.96 -17.50 2.27
CA ARG A 129 -26.79 -17.68 0.82
C ARG A 129 -25.38 -17.34 0.38
N VAL A 130 -24.84 -18.16 -0.51
CA VAL A 130 -23.62 -17.87 -1.27
C VAL A 130 -24.02 -17.57 -2.71
N GLU A 131 -23.55 -16.45 -3.22
CA GLU A 131 -23.69 -16.06 -4.62
C GLU A 131 -22.30 -16.13 -5.28
N GLU A 132 -22.22 -16.76 -6.44
CA GLU A 132 -20.99 -16.87 -7.22
C GLU A 132 -21.08 -16.03 -8.49
N TYR A 133 -20.04 -15.23 -8.73
CA TYR A 133 -19.91 -14.38 -9.89
C TYR A 133 -18.59 -14.66 -10.60
N ASP A 134 -18.68 -14.87 -11.92
CA ASP A 134 -17.53 -15.00 -12.82
C ASP A 134 -17.13 -13.60 -13.32
N LEU A 135 -16.00 -13.08 -12.86
CA LEU A 135 -15.50 -11.75 -13.21
C LEU A 135 -15.02 -11.66 -14.66
N GLY A 136 -14.61 -12.78 -15.27
CA GLY A 136 -14.19 -12.84 -16.66
C GLY A 136 -15.36 -12.59 -17.62
N LYS A 137 -16.56 -13.06 -17.26
CA LYS A 137 -17.82 -12.81 -17.97
C LYS A 137 -18.50 -11.51 -17.56
N ASN A 138 -18.27 -11.05 -16.33
CA ASN A 138 -18.87 -9.83 -15.76
C ASN A 138 -17.85 -8.70 -15.61
N ARG A 139 -17.09 -8.39 -16.68
CA ARG A 139 -16.00 -7.39 -16.63
C ARG A 139 -16.45 -5.98 -16.22
N ALA A 140 -17.72 -5.65 -16.41
CA ALA A 140 -18.29 -4.37 -15.96
C ALA A 140 -18.41 -4.25 -14.43
N MET A 141 -18.16 -5.33 -13.69
CA MET A 141 -18.23 -5.38 -12.22
C MET A 141 -16.86 -5.12 -11.54
N VAL A 142 -15.77 -5.00 -12.31
CA VAL A 142 -14.39 -4.83 -11.81
C VAL A 142 -13.83 -3.49 -12.21
#